data_AF-A0A4W3GPK5-F1
#
_entry.id   AF-A0A4W3GPK5-F1
#
_cell.length_a   1.000
_cell.length_b   1.000
_cell.length_c   1.000
_cell.angle_alpha   90.00
_cell.angle_beta   90.00
_cell.angle_gamma   90.00
#
_symmetry.space_group_name_H-M   'P 1'
#
loop_
_entity.id
_entity.type
_entity.pdbx_description
1 polymer ?
#
loop_
_entity_poly.entity_id
_entity_poly.type
_entity_poly.pdbx_seq_one_letter_code
_entity_poly.pdbx_strand_id
1 'polypeptide(L)'
;MLSRPEVGEVVLSLYPQLLSCLLVRVGSSVGVRPPRDPPNTGAKRSGQTRPPRSLDVCSCSVSALKALLARGKAQAVLKAMEDEGGWEMIKDPEKHPEGVAVLARAMAQHSAPHLSGIVEQLSPTLTSVYEDQRITVTAFYAEVRTTGWWHVRVE
;
A
#
# COMPACT_ATOMS: atom_id res chain seq x y z
N MET A 1 -3.26 10.48 31.24
CA MET A 1 -2.16 9.55 31.53
C MET A 1 -1.73 8.77 30.27
N LEU A 2 -1.38 9.44 29.16
CA LEU A 2 -0.84 8.77 27.95
C LEU A 2 0.09 9.74 27.19
N SER A 3 1.21 10.08 27.83
CA SER A 3 2.33 10.76 27.16
C SER A 3 3.62 10.10 27.63
N ARG A 4 3.86 8.85 27.19
CA ARG A 4 5.18 8.22 27.31
C ARG A 4 5.94 8.47 26.01
N PRO A 5 7.10 9.15 26.05
CA PRO A 5 7.91 9.41 24.86
C PRO A 5 8.41 8.13 24.17
N GLU A 6 8.39 6.98 24.87
CA GLU A 6 8.71 5.65 24.33
C GLU A 6 7.77 5.18 23.21
N VAL A 7 6.50 5.61 23.21
CA VAL A 7 5.52 5.18 22.19
C VAL A 7 5.88 5.78 20.82
N GLY A 8 6.49 6.96 20.78
CA GLY A 8 6.90 7.60 19.53
C GLY A 8 8.01 6.84 18.81
N GLU A 9 8.99 6.34 19.57
CA GLU A 9 10.14 5.61 19.01
C GLU A 9 9.77 4.20 18.54
N VAL A 10 8.91 3.50 19.29
CA VAL A 10 8.36 2.19 18.89
C VAL A 10 7.45 2.31 17.68
N VAL A 11 6.67 3.39 17.55
CA VAL A 11 5.82 3.59 16.36
C VAL A 11 6.66 3.88 15.12
N LEU A 12 7.81 4.56 15.26
CA LEU A 12 8.75 4.77 14.16
C LEU A 12 9.45 3.47 13.76
N SER A 13 9.78 2.58 14.71
CA SER A 13 10.33 1.26 14.39
C SER A 13 9.33 0.33 13.70
N LEU A 14 8.03 0.51 13.94
CA LEU A 14 6.94 -0.21 13.25
C LEU A 14 6.64 0.32 11.84
N TYR A 15 7.20 1.47 11.45
CA TYR A 15 6.89 2.09 10.17
C TYR A 15 7.13 1.17 8.96
N PRO A 16 8.29 0.47 8.83
CA PRO A 16 8.53 -0.45 7.72
C PRO A 16 7.53 -1.60 7.67
N GLN A 17 7.13 -2.13 8.83
CA GLN A 17 6.16 -3.21 8.93
C GLN A 17 4.76 -2.73 8.51
N LEU A 18 4.31 -1.58 9.02
CA LEU A 18 3.00 -1.02 8.67
C LEU A 18 2.89 -0.69 7.19
N LEU A 19 3.94 -0.10 6.61
CA LEU A 19 3.97 0.20 5.18
C LEU A 19 3.91 -1.08 4.35
N SER A 20 4.69 -2.09 4.73
CA SER A 20 4.70 -3.40 4.06
C SER A 20 3.33 -4.08 4.13
N CYS A 21 2.71 -4.14 5.30
CA CYS A 21 1.38 -4.71 5.47
C CYS A 21 0.32 -3.98 4.64
N LEU A 22 0.38 -2.65 4.58
CA LEU A 22 -0.55 -1.86 3.78
C LEU A 22 -0.31 -2.07 2.28
N LEU A 23 0.94 -2.14 1.83
CA LEU A 23 1.27 -2.41 0.43
C LEU A 23 0.74 -3.77 -0.02
N VAL A 24 0.97 -4.83 0.77
CA VAL A 24 0.43 -6.17 0.50
C VAL A 24 -1.10 -6.15 0.51
N ARG A 25 -1.73 -5.40 1.43
CA ARG A 25 -3.19 -5.26 1.47
C ARG A 25 -3.74 -4.55 0.23
N VAL A 26 -3.07 -3.52 -0.26
CA VAL A 26 -3.45 -2.85 -1.52
C VAL A 26 -3.35 -3.84 -2.68
N GLY A 27 -2.24 -4.57 -2.80
CA GLY A 27 -2.09 -5.63 -3.81
C GLY A 27 -3.15 -6.73 -3.69
N SER A 28 -3.59 -7.07 -2.48
CA SER A 28 -4.64 -8.08 -2.26
C SER A 28 -6.06 -7.61 -2.60
N SER A 29 -6.26 -6.30 -2.79
CA SER A 29 -7.60 -5.69 -2.95
C SER A 29 -7.79 -4.96 -4.25
N VAL A 30 -6.72 -4.75 -5.03
CA VAL A 30 -6.82 -4.17 -6.37
C VAL A 30 -7.60 -5.11 -7.30
N GLY A 31 -8.57 -4.57 -8.03
CA GLY A 31 -9.41 -5.35 -8.95
C GLY A 31 -10.43 -6.30 -8.28
N VAL A 32 -10.32 -6.54 -6.97
CA VAL A 32 -11.26 -7.38 -6.22
C VAL A 32 -12.55 -6.61 -5.98
N ARG A 33 -13.61 -7.03 -6.66
CA ARG A 33 -14.97 -6.52 -6.40
C ARG A 33 -15.67 -7.46 -5.41
N PRO A 34 -16.36 -6.95 -4.38
CA PRO A 34 -17.17 -7.79 -3.51
C PRO A 34 -18.21 -8.53 -4.37
N PRO A 35 -18.56 -9.79 -4.03
CA PRO A 35 -19.60 -10.53 -4.72
C PRO A 35 -20.86 -9.67 -4.79
N ARG A 36 -21.35 -9.40 -6.00
CA ARG A 36 -22.66 -8.76 -6.16
C ARG A 36 -23.70 -9.76 -5.66
N ASP A 37 -24.56 -9.33 -4.73
CA ASP A 37 -25.72 -10.12 -4.34
C ASP A 37 -26.50 -10.52 -5.60
N PRO A 38 -26.97 -11.79 -5.70
CA PRO A 38 -27.76 -12.21 -6.84
C PRO A 38 -28.98 -11.28 -6.98
N PRO A 39 -29.43 -10.95 -8.21
CA PRO A 39 -30.61 -10.14 -8.40
C PRO A 39 -31.79 -10.83 -7.72
N ASN A 40 -32.28 -10.24 -6.64
CA ASN A 40 -33.41 -10.74 -5.88
C ASN A 40 -34.66 -10.66 -6.77
N THR A 41 -34.95 -11.71 -7.51
CA THR A 41 -36.20 -11.89 -8.24
C THR A 41 -37.32 -12.17 -7.25
N GLY A 42 -37.83 -11.10 -6.64
CA GLY A 42 -39.12 -11.10 -5.95
C GLY A 42 -39.03 -11.01 -4.44
N ALA A 43 -39.00 -9.79 -3.90
CA ALA A 43 -39.69 -9.49 -2.65
C ALA A 43 -39.95 -7.99 -2.53
N LYS A 44 -41.23 -7.60 -2.58
CA LYS A 44 -41.69 -6.31 -2.06
C LYS A 44 -41.30 -6.25 -0.58
N ARG A 45 -40.28 -5.47 -0.21
CA ARG A 45 -40.05 -5.06 1.17
C ARG A 45 -39.98 -3.55 1.25
N SER A 46 -41.11 -3.00 1.71
CA SER A 46 -41.18 -1.74 2.43
C SER A 46 -40.22 -1.79 3.61
N GLY A 47 -39.34 -0.79 3.74
CA GLY A 47 -38.34 -0.69 4.79
C GLY A 47 -37.01 -0.20 4.22
N GLN A 48 -36.62 1.02 4.60
CA GLN A 48 -35.35 1.65 4.24
C GLN A 48 -34.17 0.83 4.81
N THR A 49 -33.81 -0.25 4.13
CA THR A 49 -32.55 -0.95 4.38
C THR A 49 -31.54 -0.34 3.43
N ARG A 50 -30.74 0.59 3.95
CA ARG A 50 -29.63 1.19 3.19
C ARG A 50 -28.80 0.04 2.58
N PRO A 51 -28.52 0.04 1.27
CA PRO A 51 -27.73 -1.05 0.68
C PRO A 51 -26.42 -1.18 1.46
N PRO A 52 -25.91 -2.41 1.67
CA PRO A 52 -24.58 -2.59 2.27
C PRO A 52 -23.63 -1.70 1.48
N ARG A 53 -22.99 -0.74 2.17
CA ARG A 53 -22.02 0.15 1.53
C ARG A 53 -20.95 -0.77 0.96
N SER A 54 -20.88 -0.87 -0.36
CA SER A 54 -19.75 -1.51 -1.05
C SER A 54 -18.50 -0.80 -0.55
N LEU A 55 -17.79 -1.42 0.40
CA LEU A 55 -16.54 -0.88 0.91
C LEU A 55 -15.49 -1.16 -0.15
N ASP A 56 -14.99 -0.09 -0.77
CA ASP A 56 -13.81 -0.17 -1.62
C ASP A 56 -12.57 -0.36 -0.74
N VAL A 57 -12.23 -1.62 -0.51
CA VAL A 57 -11.10 -2.03 0.34
C VAL A 57 -9.78 -1.47 -0.20
N CYS A 58 -9.65 -1.37 -1.53
CA CYS A 58 -8.45 -0.83 -2.18
C CYS A 58 -8.31 0.66 -1.85
N SER A 59 -9.35 1.46 -2.10
CA SER A 59 -9.32 2.90 -1.79
C SER A 59 -9.11 3.18 -0.30
N CYS A 60 -9.72 2.39 0.60
CA CYS A 60 -9.46 2.50 2.04
C CYS A 60 -7.99 2.20 2.39
N SER A 61 -7.40 1.16 1.79
CA SER A 61 -6.02 0.77 2.04
C SER A 61 -5.03 1.81 1.51
N VAL A 62 -5.28 2.39 0.33
CA VAL A 62 -4.50 3.50 -0.22
C VAL A 62 -4.61 4.75 0.66
N SER A 63 -5.79 5.04 1.19
CA SER A 63 -6.00 6.16 2.11
C SER A 63 -5.23 5.97 3.41
N ALA A 64 -5.19 4.75 3.95
CA ALA A 64 -4.39 4.41 5.11
C ALA A 64 -2.88 4.53 4.83
N LEU A 65 -2.43 4.12 3.63
CA LEU A 65 -1.04 4.27 3.19
C LEU A 65 -0.64 5.75 3.09
N LYS A 66 -1.47 6.61 2.49
CA LYS A 66 -1.28 8.07 2.47
C LYS A 66 -1.17 8.65 3.88
N ALA A 67 -2.07 8.24 4.78
CA ALA A 67 -2.06 8.71 6.17
C ALA A 67 -0.79 8.25 6.93
N LEU A 68 -0.30 7.04 6.68
CA LEU A 68 0.94 6.53 7.25
C LEU A 68 2.13 7.37 6.78
N LEU A 69 2.26 7.63 5.48
CA LEU A 69 3.33 8.45 4.90
C LEU A 69 3.31 9.87 5.45
N ALA A 70 2.12 10.47 5.60
CA ALA A 70 1.98 11.81 6.19
C ALA A 70 2.49 11.85 7.64
N ARG A 71 2.14 10.83 8.44
CA ARG A 71 2.56 10.70 9.84
C ARG A 71 4.04 10.34 9.98
N GLY A 72 4.58 9.56 9.04
CA GLY A 72 6.00 9.20 8.96
C GLY A 72 6.90 10.32 8.43
N LYS A 73 6.38 11.54 8.25
CA LYS A 73 7.11 12.70 7.71
C LYS A 73 7.70 12.44 6.31
N ALA A 74 7.02 11.62 5.50
CA ALA A 74 7.41 11.30 4.13
C ALA A 74 6.66 12.19 3.11
N GLN A 75 6.61 13.51 3.34
CA GLN A 75 5.87 14.46 2.49
C GLN A 75 6.41 14.50 1.06
N ALA A 76 7.72 14.33 0.87
CA ALA A 76 8.31 14.27 -0.46
C ALA A 76 7.81 13.05 -1.26
N VAL A 77 7.60 11.90 -0.58
CA VAL A 77 7.02 10.70 -1.19
C VAL A 77 5.56 10.93 -1.56
N LEU A 78 4.77 11.55 -0.67
CA LEU A 78 3.38 11.91 -0.95
C LEU A 78 3.27 12.83 -2.18
N LYS A 79 4.16 13.81 -2.28
CA LYS A 79 4.19 14.76 -3.40
C LYS A 79 4.58 14.07 -4.70
N ALA A 80 5.66 13.29 -4.73
CA ALA A 80 6.08 12.57 -5.93
C ALA A 80 4.98 11.63 -6.46
N MET A 81 4.28 10.94 -5.55
CA MET A 81 3.14 10.10 -5.91
C MET A 81 1.94 10.87 -6.45
N GLU A 82 1.71 12.10 -6.02
CA GLU A 82 0.64 12.96 -6.55
C GLU A 82 1.04 13.53 -7.92
N ASP A 83 2.26 14.05 -8.04
CA ASP A 83 2.80 14.68 -9.25
C ASP A 83 2.83 13.68 -10.44
N GLU A 84 3.16 12.42 -10.17
CA GLU A 84 3.19 11.36 -11.18
C GLU A 84 1.84 10.62 -11.33
N GLY A 85 0.81 10.96 -10.54
CA GLY A 85 -0.48 10.25 -10.56
C GLY A 85 -0.42 8.82 -10.02
N GLY A 86 0.62 8.47 -9.27
CA GLY A 86 0.88 7.14 -8.71
C GLY A 86 -0.27 6.58 -7.87
N TRP A 87 -1.02 7.44 -7.18
CA TRP A 87 -2.16 7.01 -6.36
C TRP A 87 -3.31 6.41 -7.16
N GLU A 88 -3.60 6.97 -8.33
CA GLU A 88 -4.64 6.42 -9.20
C GLU A 88 -4.15 5.15 -9.89
N MET A 89 -2.87 5.12 -10.31
CA MET A 89 -2.24 3.92 -10.89
C MET A 89 -2.24 2.74 -9.91
N ILE A 90 -1.93 2.96 -8.62
CA ILE A 90 -1.96 1.89 -7.61
C ILE A 90 -3.36 1.25 -7.45
N LYS A 91 -4.44 2.00 -7.71
CA LYS A 91 -5.81 1.48 -7.60
C LYS A 91 -6.32 0.81 -8.87
N ASP A 92 -5.67 1.07 -10.00
CA ASP A 92 -6.00 0.52 -11.30
C ASP A 92 -5.32 -0.85 -11.46
N PRO A 93 -6.06 -1.96 -11.64
CA PRO A 93 -5.46 -3.29 -11.79
C PRO A 93 -4.45 -3.39 -12.94
N GLU A 94 -4.66 -2.66 -14.03
CA GLU A 94 -3.78 -2.71 -15.21
C GLU A 94 -2.50 -1.90 -15.00
N LYS A 95 -2.57 -0.85 -14.17
CA LYS A 95 -1.45 0.08 -13.90
C LYS A 95 -0.86 -0.08 -12.49
N HIS A 96 -1.32 -1.09 -11.76
CA HIS A 96 -0.94 -1.31 -10.37
C HIS A 96 0.58 -1.45 -10.21
N PRO A 97 1.28 -2.28 -11.02
CA PRO A 97 2.73 -2.41 -10.93
C PRO A 97 3.46 -1.07 -11.16
N GLU A 98 3.02 -0.27 -12.12
CA GLU A 98 3.58 1.05 -12.42
C GLU A 98 3.39 2.02 -11.25
N GLY A 99 2.20 2.04 -10.65
CA GLY A 99 1.93 2.84 -9.46
C GLY A 99 2.80 2.43 -8.27
N VAL A 100 3.03 1.13 -8.10
CA VAL A 100 3.93 0.60 -7.06
C VAL A 100 5.39 0.97 -7.34
N ALA A 101 5.81 0.98 -8.60
CA ALA A 101 7.13 1.46 -8.99
C ALA A 101 7.31 2.94 -8.64
N VAL A 102 6.33 3.81 -8.94
CA VAL A 102 6.40 5.23 -8.53
C VAL A 102 6.61 5.35 -7.01
N LEU A 103 5.88 4.58 -6.21
CA LEU A 103 6.03 4.56 -4.75
C LEU A 103 7.43 4.11 -4.32
N ALA A 104 7.92 3.01 -4.89
CA ALA A 104 9.23 2.44 -4.60
C ALA A 104 10.35 3.43 -4.91
N ARG A 105 10.27 4.10 -6.08
CA ARG A 105 11.23 5.12 -6.50
C ARG A 105 11.23 6.32 -5.57
N ALA A 106 10.05 6.86 -5.26
CA ALA A 106 9.92 7.99 -4.34
C ALA A 106 10.46 7.65 -2.94
N MET A 107 10.18 6.44 -2.45
CA MET A 107 10.74 5.93 -1.19
C MET A 107 12.27 5.79 -1.24
N ALA A 108 12.84 5.35 -2.36
CA ALA A 108 14.28 5.27 -2.53
C ALA A 108 14.97 6.63 -2.51
N GLN A 109 14.36 7.65 -3.12
CA GLN A 109 14.91 8.99 -3.19
C GLN A 109 14.77 9.76 -1.87
N HIS A 110 13.68 9.55 -1.13
CA HIS A 110 13.31 10.43 0.00
C HIS A 110 13.18 9.71 1.34
N SER A 111 13.26 8.38 1.37
CA SER A 111 13.04 7.57 2.58
C SER A 111 13.92 6.31 2.61
N ALA A 112 15.13 6.42 2.05
CA ALA A 112 16.12 5.34 1.95
C ALA A 112 16.40 4.56 3.27
N PRO A 113 16.42 5.19 4.47
CA PRO A 113 16.65 4.44 5.71
C PRO A 113 15.59 3.37 6.00
N HIS A 114 14.33 3.61 5.60
CA HIS A 114 13.22 2.68 5.85
C HIS A 114 13.15 1.54 4.83
N LEU A 115 13.76 1.70 3.65
CA LEU A 115 13.67 0.71 2.56
C LEU A 115 14.16 -0.67 2.96
N SER A 116 15.23 -0.73 3.75
CA SER A 116 15.78 -2.01 4.18
C SER A 116 14.82 -2.85 5.00
N GLY A 117 14.18 -2.23 5.99
CA GLY A 117 13.15 -2.89 6.79
C GLY A 117 11.94 -3.26 5.94
N ILE A 118 11.55 -2.42 4.97
CA ILE A 118 10.42 -2.72 4.08
C ILE A 118 10.73 -3.94 3.20
N VAL A 119 11.90 -3.98 2.59
CA VAL A 119 12.35 -5.13 1.80
C VAL A 119 12.37 -6.40 2.65
N GLU A 120 12.96 -6.35 3.84
CA GLU A 120 12.98 -7.52 4.73
C GLU A 120 11.56 -8.01 5.07
N GLN A 121 10.65 -7.10 5.42
CA GLN A 121 9.26 -7.44 5.77
C GLN A 121 8.44 -7.95 4.56
N LEU A 122 8.77 -7.53 3.34
CA LEU A 122 8.09 -7.98 2.13
C LEU A 122 8.59 -9.32 1.59
N SER A 123 9.79 -9.77 1.99
CA SER A 123 10.42 -10.98 1.44
C SER A 123 9.54 -12.24 1.50
N PRO A 124 8.81 -12.53 2.60
CA PRO A 124 7.90 -13.69 2.66
C PRO A 124 6.74 -13.62 1.66
N THR A 125 6.38 -12.42 1.19
CA THR A 125 5.27 -12.23 0.24
C THR A 125 5.63 -12.69 -1.18
N LEU A 126 6.93 -12.77 -1.51
CA LEU A 126 7.37 -13.28 -2.81
C LEU A 126 6.97 -14.74 -3.04
N THR A 127 6.79 -15.51 -1.97
CA THR A 127 6.32 -16.90 -2.02
C THR A 127 4.83 -17.04 -1.74
N SER A 128 4.07 -15.93 -1.74
CA SER A 128 2.63 -15.96 -1.50
C SER A 128 1.90 -16.76 -2.57
N VAL A 129 0.83 -17.46 -2.20
CA VAL A 129 -0.07 -18.14 -3.15
C VAL A 129 -0.89 -17.13 -3.97
N TYR A 130 -1.07 -15.91 -3.47
CA TYR A 130 -1.80 -14.85 -4.14
C TYR A 130 -0.90 -14.13 -5.16
N GLU A 131 -1.27 -14.22 -6.43
CA GLU A 131 -0.49 -13.65 -7.53
C GLU A 131 -0.38 -12.13 -7.46
N ASP A 132 -1.48 -11.43 -7.17
CA ASP A 132 -1.48 -9.96 -7.08
C ASP A 132 -0.48 -9.46 -6.03
N GLN A 133 -0.39 -10.14 -4.88
CA GLN A 133 0.61 -9.82 -3.85
C GLN A 133 2.04 -10.00 -4.36
N ARG A 134 2.31 -11.09 -5.08
CA ARG A 134 3.64 -11.33 -5.67
C ARG A 134 3.98 -10.27 -6.70
N ILE A 135 3.03 -9.89 -7.55
CA ILE A 135 3.20 -8.84 -8.57
C ILE A 135 3.53 -7.50 -7.89
N THR A 136 2.75 -7.09 -6.89
CA THR A 136 3.00 -5.86 -6.12
C THR A 136 4.42 -5.82 -5.56
N VAL A 137 4.85 -6.88 -4.87
CA VAL A 137 6.16 -6.90 -4.21
C VAL A 137 7.30 -6.97 -5.22
N THR A 138 7.12 -7.73 -6.31
CA THR A 138 8.11 -7.82 -7.38
C THR A 138 8.31 -6.47 -8.06
N ALA A 139 7.22 -5.74 -8.34
CA ALA A 139 7.28 -4.39 -8.90
C ALA A 139 8.03 -3.42 -7.98
N PHE A 140 7.75 -3.47 -6.67
CA PHE A 140 8.46 -2.67 -5.68
C PHE A 140 9.96 -2.98 -5.69
N TYR A 141 10.34 -4.26 -5.67
CA TYR A 141 11.75 -4.69 -5.63
C TYR A 141 12.50 -4.32 -6.89
N ALA A 142 11.88 -4.53 -8.06
CA ALA A 142 12.46 -4.21 -9.35
C ALA A 142 12.85 -2.73 -9.44
N GLU A 143 12.00 -1.84 -8.93
CA GLU A 143 12.27 -0.40 -8.95
C GLU A 143 13.30 0.03 -7.91
N VAL A 144 13.26 -0.51 -6.68
CA VAL A 144 14.30 -0.24 -5.68
C VAL A 144 15.68 -0.68 -6.19
N ARG A 145 15.73 -1.75 -7.01
CA ARG A 145 16.96 -2.15 -7.72
C ARG A 145 17.42 -1.12 -8.73
N THR A 146 16.51 -0.62 -9.58
CA THR A 146 16.84 0.34 -10.63
C THR A 146 17.34 1.68 -10.09
N THR A 147 16.83 2.12 -8.93
CA THR A 147 17.23 3.38 -8.29
C THR A 147 18.63 3.36 -7.66
N GLY A 148 19.36 2.24 -7.72
CA GLY A 148 20.73 2.15 -7.22
C GLY A 148 20.85 2.11 -5.70
N TRP A 149 19.74 2.04 -4.96
CA TRP A 149 19.73 1.97 -3.49
C TRP A 149 20.61 0.82 -2.95
N TRP A 150 20.68 -0.30 -3.66
CA TRP A 150 21.50 -1.45 -3.28
C TRP A 150 23.00 -1.18 -3.36
N HIS A 151 23.46 -0.30 -4.26
CA HIS A 151 24.88 0.03 -4.36
C HIS A 151 25.35 0.89 -3.18
N VAL A 152 24.48 1.76 -2.65
CA VAL A 152 24.77 2.65 -1.51
C VAL A 152 24.96 1.89 -0.19
N ARG A 153 24.67 0.58 -0.15
CA ARG A 153 24.72 -0.23 1.08
C ARG A 153 25.79 -1.33 1.09
N VAL A 154 26.51 -1.52 -0.01
CA VAL A 154 27.54 -2.56 -0.17
C VAL A 154 28.97 -1.97 -0.09
N GLU A 155 29.09 -0.66 0.10
CA GLU A 155 30.34 0.06 0.43
C GLU A 155 30.27 0.59 1.87
#